data_AF-A0A3E0IR41-F1
#
_entry.id   AF-A0A3E0IR41-F1
#
_cell.length_a   1.000
_cell.length_b   1.000
_cell.length_c   1.000
_cell.angle_alpha   90.00
_cell.angle_beta   90.00
_cell.angle_gamma   90.00
#
_symmetry.space_group_name_H-M   'P 1'
#
loop_
_entity.id
_entity.type
_entity.pdbx_description
1 polymer ?
#
loop_
_entity_poly.entity_id
_entity_poly.type
_entity_poly.pdbx_seq_one_letter_code
_entity_poly.pdbx_strand_id
1 'polypeptide(L)' 'YSIQLCRLFNSYYNIERILDSTNEESKIILLGIVSQNIESSMKLLGINLIKEI' A
#
# COMPACT_ATOMS: atom_id res chain seq x y z
N TYR A 1 -7.80 -0.85 11.90
CA TYR A 1 -7.42 -0.02 10.73
C TYR A 1 -6.30 -0.66 9.91
N SER A 2 -5.06 -0.72 10.40
CA SER A 2 -3.89 -1.15 9.58
C SER A 2 -4.04 -2.53 8.93
N ILE A 3 -4.53 -3.53 9.69
CA ILE A 3 -4.77 -4.89 9.15
C ILE A 3 -5.84 -4.88 8.04
N GLN A 4 -6.90 -4.08 8.18
CA GLN A 4 -7.95 -3.98 7.16
C GLN A 4 -7.42 -3.30 5.90
N LEU A 5 -6.60 -2.25 6.04
CA LEU A 5 -5.96 -1.57 4.92
C LEU A 5 -5.09 -2.54 4.10
N CYS A 6 -4.26 -3.35 4.77
CA CYS A 6 -3.45 -4.37 4.09
C CYS A 6 -4.32 -5.40 3.36
N ARG A 7 -5.42 -5.87 3.99
CA ARG A 7 -6.33 -6.84 3.34
C ARG A 7 -7.00 -6.27 2.10
N LEU A 8 -7.50 -5.03 2.17
CA LEU A 8 -8.13 -4.36 1.04
C LEU A 8 -7.13 -4.12 -0.10
N PHE A 9 -5.92 -3.67 0.25
CA PHE A 9 -4.87 -3.48 -0.75
C PHE A 9 -4.44 -4.80 -1.42
N ASN A 10 -4.32 -5.90 -0.66
CA ASN A 10 -4.03 -7.21 -1.25
C ASN A 10 -5.11 -7.67 -2.23
N SER A 11 -6.39 -7.49 -1.87
CA SER A 11 -7.49 -7.81 -2.80
C SER A 11 -7.46 -6.95 -4.06
N TYR A 12 -7.17 -5.65 -3.92
CA TYR A 12 -7.01 -4.73 -5.04
C TYR A 12 -5.86 -5.16 -5.96
N TYR A 13 -4.67 -5.41 -5.40
CA TYR A 13 -3.47 -5.79 -6.15
C TYR A 13 -3.62 -7.14 -6.87
N ASN A 14 -4.38 -8.08 -6.31
CA ASN A 14 -4.64 -9.38 -6.93
C ASN A 14 -5.53 -9.30 -8.18
N ILE A 15 -6.36 -8.27 -8.28
CA ILE A 15 -7.35 -8.13 -9.38
C ILE A 15 -6.83 -7.13 -10.41
N GLU A 16 -6.29 -6.01 -9.95
CA GLU A 16 -5.89 -4.90 -10.78
C GLU A 16 -4.41 -4.95 -11.12
N ARG A 17 -4.09 -5.06 -12.41
CA ARG A 17 -2.75 -4.81 -12.89
C ARG A 17 -2.42 -3.32 -12.72
N ILE A 18 -1.31 -3.02 -12.06
CA ILE A 18 -0.87 -1.63 -11.79
C ILE A 18 0.01 -1.11 -12.93
N LEU A 19 1.12 -1.81 -13.19
CA LEU A 19 2.06 -1.49 -14.26
C LEU A 19 1.47 -1.83 -15.64
N ASP A 20 1.72 -1.00 -16.63
CA ASP A 20 1.18 -1.11 -18.00
C ASP A 20 -0.35 -1.07 -18.05
N SER A 21 -0.97 -0.38 -17.09
CA SER A 21 -2.42 -0.19 -17.07
C SER A 21 -2.82 1.20 -17.58
N THR A 22 -4.03 1.33 -18.12
CA THR A 22 -4.52 2.59 -18.70
C THR A 22 -4.49 3.76 -17.70
N ASN A 23 -4.59 3.47 -16.40
CA ASN A 23 -4.60 4.46 -15.32
C ASN A 23 -3.39 4.31 -14.38
N GLU A 24 -2.26 3.80 -14.88
CA GLU A 24 -1.07 3.47 -14.10
C GLU A 24 -0.64 4.59 -13.13
N GLU A 25 -0.58 5.83 -13.59
CA GLU A 25 -0.19 6.98 -12.75
C GLU A 25 -1.08 7.11 -11.51
N SER A 26 -2.40 7.04 -11.68
CA SER A 26 -3.35 7.09 -10.55
C SER A 26 -3.17 5.90 -9.61
N LYS A 27 -2.87 4.72 -10.15
CA LYS A 27 -2.65 3.51 -9.35
C LYS A 27 -1.33 3.59 -8.56
N ILE A 28 -0.28 4.17 -9.13
CA ILE A 28 0.99 4.44 -8.44
C ILE A 28 0.78 5.44 -7.30
N ILE A 29 0.01 6.52 -7.53
CA ILE A 29 -0.32 7.49 -6.49
C ILE A 29 -1.05 6.80 -5.33
N LEU A 30 -2.06 5.97 -5.62
CA LEU A 30 -2.77 5.20 -4.61
C LEU A 30 -1.81 4.29 -3.81
N LEU A 31 -0.88 3.62 -4.49
CA LEU A 31 0.12 2.76 -3.86
C LEU A 31 1.02 3.53 -2.89
N GLY A 32 1.44 4.75 -3.28
CA GLY A 32 2.20 5.64 -2.43
C GLY A 32 1.44 6.05 -1.16
N ILE A 33 0.16 6.40 -1.29
CA ILE A 33 -0.70 6.76 -0.16
C ILE A 33 -0.89 5.57 0.79
N VAL A 34 -1.17 4.38 0.25
CA VAL A 34 -1.34 3.16 1.04
C VAL A 34 -0.04 2.82 1.79
N SER A 35 1.11 2.89 1.12
CA SER A 35 2.42 2.66 1.73
C SER A 35 2.69 3.61 2.90
N GLN A 36 2.47 4.92 2.71
CA GLN A 36 2.65 5.91 3.77
C GLN A 36 1.72 5.68 4.96
N ASN A 37 0.47 5.29 4.70
CA ASN A 37 -0.50 4.99 5.77
C ASN A 37 -0.11 3.75 6.56
N ILE A 38 0.39 2.70 5.90
CA ILE A 38 0.90 1.51 6.59
C ILE A 38 2.12 1.89 7.43
N GLU A 39 3.10 2.60 6.87
CA GLU A 39 4.31 3.02 7.58
C GLU A 39 4.00 3.88 8.82
N SER A 40 3.12 4.87 8.65
CA SER A 40 2.69 5.73 9.76
C SER A 40 1.94 4.95 10.84
N SER A 41 1.05 4.04 10.43
CA SER A 41 0.27 3.23 11.38
C SER A 41 1.15 2.25 12.17
N MET A 42 2.14 1.62 11.52
CA MET A 42 3.07 0.72 12.19
C MET A 42 3.97 1.49 13.16
N LYS A 43 4.47 2.67 12.75
CA LYS A 43 5.25 3.54 13.62
C LYS A 43 4.48 3.96 14.88
N LEU A 44 3.19 4.30 14.75
CA LEU A 44 2.32 4.62 15.89
C LEU A 44 2.14 3.44 16.87
N LEU A 45 2.25 2.21 16.38
CA LEU A 45 2.19 0.99 17.20
C LEU A 45 3.57 0.62 17.78
N GLY A 46 4.61 1.42 17.55
CA GLY A 46 5.99 1.12 17.96
C GLY A 46 6.67 0.04 17.11
N ILE A 47 6.11 -0.27 15.93
CA ILE A 47 6.65 -1.26 15.00
C ILE A 47 7.45 -0.53 13.93
N ASN A 48 8.75 -0.84 13.82
CA ASN A 48 9.61 -0.32 12.77
C ASN A 48 9.54 -1.22 11.54
N LEU A 49 9.17 -0.66 10.39
CA LEU A 49 9.23 -1.36 9.12
C LEU A 49 10.66 -1.41 8.59
N ILE A 50 11.07 -2.58 8.12
CA ILE A 50 12.33 -2.77 7.42
C ILE A 50 12.04 -2.56 5.94
N LYS A 51 12.74 -1.63 5.30
CA LYS A 51 12.71 -1.46 3.84
C LYS A 51 13.81 -2.38 3.27
N GLU A 52 13.43 -3.37 2.47
CA GLU A 52 14.41 -4.12 1.69
C GLU A 52 14.99 -3.20 0.60
N ILE A 53 16.32 -3.26 0.45
CA ILE A 53 17.14 -2.48 -0.50
C ILE A 53 17.19 -3.20 -1.84
#